data_AF-A0A938RQC3-F1
#
_entry.id   AF-A0A938RQC3-F1
#
_cell.length_a   1.000
_cell.length_b   1.000
_cell.length_c   1.000
_cell.angle_alpha   90.00
_cell.angle_beta   90.00
_cell.angle_gamma   90.00
#
_symmetry.space_group_name_H-M   'P 1'
#
loop_
_entity.id
_entity.type
_entity.pdbx_description
1 polymer ?
#
loop_
_entity_poly.entity_id
_entity_poly.type
_entity_poly.pdbx_seq_one_letter_code
_entity_poly.pdbx_strand_id
1 'polypeptide(L)'
;MSKTPSIKATGFQSAAEDLQKLVEAGTLPRAELEARLSAEDLRYIDKQLAASTWVPMATYRRIVELLVELEATGSAESYLHGRGLRAGERLHKAGLYRQFEASTDVWGNRVGKIATTMAAVIYNFTRWTFEMAEDQRTFRIVVDEAEDFPEVARFTTQGFIEYTSHAVSGGFERVRSERVNPGRIVFTGTRAK
;
A
#
# COMPACT_ATOMS: atom_id res chain seq x y z
N MET A 1 24.70 -2.93 -9.80
CA MET A 1 23.62 -2.27 -10.55
C MET A 1 22.45 -2.11 -9.59
N SER A 2 22.04 -0.87 -9.29
CA SER A 2 20.83 -0.65 -8.49
C SER A 2 19.62 -1.17 -9.27
N LYS A 3 18.82 -2.05 -8.67
CA LYS A 3 17.56 -2.52 -9.29
C LYS A 3 16.56 -1.37 -9.28
N THR A 4 15.82 -1.17 -10.37
CA THR A 4 14.71 -0.20 -10.43
C THR A 4 13.74 -0.42 -9.26
N PRO A 5 13.51 0.59 -8.41
CA PRO A 5 12.51 0.54 -7.35
C PRO A 5 11.15 0.17 -7.91
N SER A 6 10.57 -0.92 -7.41
CA SER A 6 9.38 -1.53 -7.99
C SER A 6 8.48 -2.14 -6.93
N ILE A 7 7.19 -2.20 -7.26
CA ILE A 7 6.14 -2.93 -6.54
C ILE A 7 5.76 -4.20 -7.31
N LYS A 8 5.39 -5.26 -6.60
CA LYS A 8 4.78 -6.44 -7.21
C LYS A 8 3.44 -6.09 -7.86
N ALA A 9 3.13 -6.79 -8.95
CA ALA A 9 1.82 -6.71 -9.59
C ALA A 9 0.67 -6.90 -8.60
N THR A 10 0.79 -7.75 -7.59
CA THR A 10 -0.23 -7.93 -6.55
C THR A 10 -0.56 -6.66 -5.76
N GLY A 11 0.41 -5.76 -5.54
CA GLY A 11 0.20 -4.46 -4.91
C GLY A 11 -0.24 -3.37 -5.90
N PHE A 12 0.10 -3.51 -7.17
CA PHE A 12 -0.24 -2.58 -8.25
C PHE A 12 -1.65 -2.81 -8.82
N GLN A 13 -2.08 -4.06 -8.93
CA GLN A 13 -3.23 -4.52 -9.73
C GLN A 13 -4.52 -3.73 -9.43
N SER A 14 -4.80 -3.45 -8.16
CA SER A 14 -6.00 -2.69 -7.82
C SER A 14 -6.05 -1.29 -8.44
N ALA A 15 -4.90 -0.63 -8.64
CA ALA A 15 -4.84 0.69 -9.25
C ALA A 15 -5.08 0.62 -10.76
N ALA A 16 -4.54 -0.40 -11.41
CA ALA A 16 -4.84 -0.66 -12.82
C ALA A 16 -6.34 -0.95 -13.03
N GLU A 17 -6.93 -1.80 -12.19
CA GLU A 17 -8.35 -2.17 -12.28
C GLU A 17 -9.28 -0.98 -12.05
N ASP A 18 -9.00 -0.13 -11.06
CA ASP A 18 -9.84 1.05 -10.81
C ASP A 18 -9.76 2.03 -11.99
N LEU A 19 -8.57 2.20 -12.59
CA LEU A 19 -8.41 3.06 -13.75
C LEU A 19 -9.10 2.49 -15.00
N GLN A 20 -9.03 1.17 -15.22
CA GLN A 20 -9.77 0.49 -16.28
C GLN A 20 -11.28 0.70 -16.14
N LYS A 21 -11.83 0.60 -14.93
CA LYS A 21 -13.27 0.83 -14.70
C LYS A 21 -13.70 2.24 -15.09
N LEU A 22 -12.88 3.25 -14.82
CA LEU A 22 -13.16 4.64 -15.23
C LEU A 22 -13.20 4.77 -16.75
N VAL A 23 -12.34 4.04 -17.47
CA VAL A 23 -12.32 4.01 -18.94
C VAL A 23 -13.53 3.26 -19.49
N GLU A 24 -13.85 2.09 -18.95
CA GLU A 24 -15.00 1.28 -19.35
C GLU A 24 -16.32 2.01 -19.10
N ALA A 25 -16.43 2.76 -17.99
CA ALA A 25 -17.58 3.59 -17.69
C ALA A 25 -17.65 4.89 -18.52
N GLY A 26 -16.65 5.17 -19.35
CA GLY A 26 -16.55 6.41 -20.14
C GLY A 26 -16.30 7.67 -19.31
N THR A 27 -16.00 7.53 -18.01
CA THR A 27 -15.66 8.65 -17.12
C THR A 27 -14.29 9.22 -17.47
N LEU A 28 -13.36 8.37 -17.91
CA LEU A 28 -12.07 8.76 -18.46
C LEU A 28 -11.95 8.28 -19.92
N PRO A 29 -12.07 9.15 -20.93
CA PRO A 29 -11.88 8.77 -22.32
C PRO A 29 -10.50 8.15 -22.55
N ARG A 30 -10.41 7.09 -23.35
CA ARG A 30 -9.14 6.41 -23.63
C ARG A 30 -8.06 7.36 -24.18
N ALA A 31 -8.43 8.26 -25.08
CA ALA A 31 -7.50 9.25 -25.64
C ALA A 31 -6.94 10.20 -24.56
N GLU A 32 -7.73 10.54 -23.55
CA GLU A 32 -7.26 11.33 -22.41
C GLU A 32 -6.27 10.53 -21.56
N LEU A 33 -6.57 9.26 -21.26
CA LEU A 33 -5.65 8.37 -20.56
C LEU A 33 -4.28 8.28 -21.28
N GLU A 34 -4.29 8.09 -22.60
CA GLU A 34 -3.09 7.99 -23.43
C GLU A 34 -2.30 9.30 -23.53
N ALA A 35 -2.98 10.45 -23.42
CA ALA A 35 -2.31 11.74 -23.34
C ALA A 35 -1.64 11.98 -21.97
N ARG A 36 -2.16 11.35 -20.91
CA ARG A 36 -1.70 11.54 -19.53
C ARG A 36 -0.64 10.55 -19.08
N LEU A 37 -0.63 9.34 -19.66
CA LEU A 37 0.28 8.26 -19.28
C LEU A 37 1.23 7.91 -20.43
N SER A 38 2.45 7.51 -20.07
CA SER A 38 3.40 7.04 -21.08
C SER A 38 2.96 5.69 -21.66
N ALA A 39 3.42 5.38 -22.87
CA ALA A 39 3.21 4.05 -23.47
C ALA A 39 3.74 2.90 -22.58
N GLU A 40 4.74 3.16 -21.74
CA GLU A 40 5.23 2.19 -20.77
C GLU A 40 4.22 1.95 -19.64
N ASP A 41 3.60 2.99 -19.10
CA ASP A 41 2.58 2.87 -18.06
C ASP A 41 1.36 2.09 -18.56
N LEU A 42 0.91 2.39 -19.78
CA LEU A 42 -0.24 1.74 -20.42
C LEU A 42 -0.04 0.23 -20.56
N ARG A 43 1.19 -0.24 -20.80
CA ARG A 43 1.50 -1.68 -20.87
C ARG A 43 1.19 -2.44 -19.58
N TYR A 44 1.19 -1.77 -18.44
CA TYR A 44 0.85 -2.37 -17.15
C TYR A 44 -0.64 -2.32 -16.85
N ILE A 45 -1.38 -1.43 -17.51
CA ILE A 45 -2.83 -1.29 -17.35
C ILE A 45 -3.57 -2.18 -18.33
N ASP A 46 -3.13 -2.30 -19.58
CA ASP A 46 -3.94 -2.92 -20.66
C ASP A 46 -4.03 -4.46 -20.59
N LYS A 47 -3.40 -5.09 -19.61
CA LYS A 47 -3.40 -6.55 -19.46
C LYS A 47 -3.35 -6.98 -18.01
N GLN A 48 -3.85 -8.18 -17.76
CA GLN A 48 -3.65 -8.85 -16.47
C GLN A 48 -2.16 -9.20 -16.30
N LEU A 49 -1.55 -8.70 -15.23
CA LEU A 49 -0.16 -8.97 -14.91
C LEU A 49 -0.03 -10.27 -14.11
N ALA A 50 1.01 -11.06 -14.41
CA ALA A 50 1.38 -12.17 -13.54
C ALA A 50 1.80 -11.63 -12.17
N ALA A 51 1.37 -12.28 -11.08
CA ALA A 51 1.63 -11.84 -9.71
C ALA A 51 3.11 -11.60 -9.38
N SER A 52 4.02 -12.33 -10.05
CA SER A 52 5.46 -12.20 -9.89
C SER A 52 6.07 -10.99 -10.60
N THR A 53 5.34 -10.31 -11.48
CA THR A 53 5.80 -9.15 -12.25
C THR A 53 6.15 -7.99 -11.33
N TRP A 54 7.24 -7.30 -11.64
CA TRP A 54 7.64 -6.05 -10.99
C TRP A 54 7.20 -4.87 -11.85
N VAL A 55 6.54 -3.90 -11.23
CA VAL A 55 6.09 -2.64 -11.85
C VAL A 55 6.90 -1.50 -11.23
N PRO A 56 7.53 -0.63 -12.03
CA PRO A 56 8.28 0.51 -11.50
C PRO A 56 7.43 1.39 -10.58
N MET A 57 7.99 1.85 -9.46
CA MET A 57 7.26 2.73 -8.54
C MET A 57 6.83 4.05 -9.16
N ALA A 58 7.59 4.55 -10.14
CA ALA A 58 7.22 5.74 -10.89
C ALA A 58 5.91 5.55 -11.67
N THR A 59 5.68 4.35 -12.24
CA THR A 59 4.42 3.99 -12.90
C THR A 59 3.28 3.89 -11.90
N TYR A 60 3.49 3.19 -10.78
CA TYR A 60 2.50 3.12 -9.70
C TYR A 60 2.10 4.52 -9.22
N ARG A 61 3.08 5.39 -9.00
CA ARG A 61 2.87 6.78 -8.56
C ARG A 61 1.96 7.53 -9.53
N ARG A 62 2.30 7.60 -10.82
CA ARG A 62 1.52 8.33 -11.83
C ARG A 62 0.07 7.84 -11.91
N ILE A 63 -0.13 6.53 -11.87
CA ILE A 63 -1.46 5.92 -11.94
C ILE A 63 -2.29 6.26 -10.71
N VAL A 64 -1.72 6.19 -9.52
CA VAL A 64 -2.46 6.49 -8.30
C VAL A 64 -2.71 8.00 -8.15
N GLU A 65 -1.77 8.85 -8.57
CA GLU A 65 -1.98 10.31 -8.64
C GLU A 65 -3.16 10.65 -9.59
N LEU A 66 -3.23 9.99 -10.76
CA LEU A 66 -4.36 10.13 -11.67
C LEU A 66 -5.70 9.71 -11.03
N LEU A 67 -5.72 8.59 -10.31
CA LEU A 67 -6.92 8.15 -9.58
C LEU A 67 -7.34 9.13 -8.49
N VAL A 68 -6.38 9.70 -7.77
CA VAL A 68 -6.66 10.74 -6.77
C VAL A 68 -7.35 11.94 -7.42
N GLU A 69 -6.84 12.42 -8.56
CA GLU A 69 -7.44 13.55 -9.26
C GLU A 69 -8.87 13.27 -9.75
N LEU A 70 -9.14 12.04 -10.20
CA LEU A 70 -10.42 11.67 -10.78
C LEU A 70 -11.48 11.31 -9.73
N GLU A 71 -11.09 10.70 -8.62
CA GLU A 71 -12.01 10.08 -7.66
C GLU A 71 -12.03 10.72 -6.27
N ALA A 72 -11.02 11.50 -5.88
CA ALA A 72 -10.99 12.07 -4.54
C ALA A 72 -12.02 13.21 -4.39
N THR A 73 -13.09 12.95 -3.65
CA THR A 73 -14.13 13.94 -3.31
C THR A 73 -13.75 14.83 -2.10
N GLY A 74 -12.53 14.68 -1.58
CA GLY A 74 -12.02 15.37 -0.40
C GLY A 74 -10.50 15.42 -0.42
N SER A 75 -9.83 15.22 0.72
CA SER A 75 -8.37 15.20 0.73
C SER A 75 -7.82 13.95 0.04
N ALA A 76 -6.74 14.13 -0.73
CA ALA A 76 -6.00 13.03 -1.34
C ALA A 76 -5.59 11.99 -0.30
N GLU A 77 -5.14 12.43 0.88
CA GLU A 77 -4.76 11.54 1.99
C GLU A 77 -5.90 10.63 2.44
N SER A 78 -7.13 11.17 2.56
CA SER A 78 -8.30 10.38 2.94
C SER A 78 -8.67 9.36 1.87
N TYR A 79 -8.59 9.73 0.59
CA TYR A 79 -8.83 8.81 -0.52
C TYR A 79 -7.81 7.66 -0.51
N LEU A 80 -6.52 7.98 -0.36
CA LEU A 80 -5.42 7.01 -0.34
C LEU A 80 -5.50 6.08 0.88
N HIS A 81 -5.80 6.63 2.07
CA HIS A 81 -6.03 5.81 3.26
C HIS A 81 -7.20 4.83 3.05
N GLY A 82 -8.32 5.30 2.52
CA GLY A 82 -9.47 4.46 2.17
C GLY A 82 -9.12 3.38 1.14
N ARG A 83 -8.29 3.71 0.14
CA ARG A 83 -7.75 2.75 -0.83
C ARG A 83 -6.93 1.65 -0.15
N GLY A 84 -6.10 2.03 0.82
CA GLY A 84 -5.32 1.14 1.67
C GLY A 84 -6.19 0.16 2.46
N LEU A 85 -7.24 0.67 3.12
CA LEU A 85 -8.20 -0.15 3.87
C LEU A 85 -8.84 -1.22 2.96
N ARG A 86 -9.33 -0.82 1.79
CA ARG A 86 -9.92 -1.75 0.80
C ARG A 86 -8.91 -2.78 0.30
N ALA A 87 -7.64 -2.42 0.15
CA ALA A 87 -6.59 -3.35 -0.23
C ALA A 87 -6.36 -4.41 0.85
N GLY A 88 -6.29 -4.00 2.13
CA GLY A 88 -6.20 -4.91 3.26
C GLY A 88 -7.37 -5.88 3.32
N GLU A 89 -8.58 -5.37 3.13
CA GLU A 89 -9.80 -6.17 3.12
C GLU A 89 -9.82 -7.23 2.01
N ARG A 90 -9.41 -6.87 0.79
CA ARG A 90 -9.33 -7.82 -0.31
C ARG A 90 -8.34 -8.96 -0.03
N LEU A 91 -7.14 -8.63 0.47
CA LEU A 91 -6.13 -9.66 0.79
C LEU A 91 -6.59 -10.56 1.93
N HIS A 92 -7.30 -10.01 2.91
CA HIS A 92 -7.90 -10.80 3.98
C HIS A 92 -8.95 -11.77 3.45
N LYS A 93 -9.90 -11.28 2.65
CA LYS A 93 -10.94 -12.12 2.03
C LYS A 93 -10.37 -13.20 1.11
N ALA A 94 -9.23 -12.94 0.46
CA ALA A 94 -8.50 -13.92 -0.35
C ALA A 94 -7.79 -15.01 0.47
N GLY A 95 -7.86 -14.98 1.81
CA GLY A 95 -7.35 -16.02 2.69
C GLY A 95 -5.83 -15.97 2.96
N LEU A 96 -5.13 -14.93 2.47
CA LEU A 96 -3.70 -14.76 2.69
C LEU A 96 -3.33 -14.64 4.17
N TYR A 97 -4.22 -14.12 5.02
CA TYR A 97 -3.95 -13.98 6.46
C TYR A 97 -4.18 -15.23 7.29
N ARG A 98 -4.87 -16.27 6.77
CA ARG A 98 -5.07 -17.54 7.50
C ARG A 98 -3.74 -18.22 7.83
N GLN A 99 -2.73 -18.06 6.98
CA GLN A 99 -1.38 -18.56 7.24
C GLN A 99 -0.68 -17.84 8.40
N PHE A 100 -1.10 -16.62 8.73
CA PHE A 100 -0.59 -15.83 9.84
C PHE A 100 -1.46 -15.95 11.11
N GLU A 101 -2.60 -16.67 11.06
CA GLU A 101 -3.51 -16.91 12.21
C GLU A 101 -3.04 -17.99 13.18
N ALA A 102 -2.13 -18.87 12.75
CA ALA A 102 -1.72 -20.04 13.53
C ALA A 102 -0.68 -19.78 14.64
N SER A 103 -0.20 -18.55 14.83
CA SER A 103 0.87 -18.25 15.82
C SER A 103 0.34 -17.69 17.13
N THR A 104 0.84 -18.20 18.26
CA THR A 104 0.62 -17.71 19.64
C THR A 104 1.31 -16.37 19.95
N ASP A 105 1.60 -15.56 18.94
CA ASP A 105 2.38 -14.32 19.07
C ASP A 105 1.57 -13.21 19.75
N VAL A 106 2.24 -12.40 20.60
CA VAL A 106 1.68 -11.16 21.15
C VAL A 106 1.25 -10.26 20.00
N TRP A 107 0.06 -9.67 20.10
CA TRP A 107 -0.61 -8.86 19.07
C TRP A 107 0.34 -8.02 18.18
N GLY A 108 1.16 -7.18 18.80
CA GLY A 108 2.07 -6.30 18.08
C GLY A 108 3.06 -7.04 17.20
N ASN A 109 3.67 -8.10 17.73
CA ASN A 109 4.61 -8.91 16.99
C ASN A 109 3.95 -9.53 15.74
N ARG A 110 2.66 -9.86 15.81
CA ARG A 110 1.90 -10.39 14.67
C ARG A 110 1.65 -9.33 13.60
N VAL A 111 1.22 -8.12 13.97
CA VAL A 111 1.07 -6.98 13.05
C VAL A 111 2.40 -6.63 12.40
N GLY A 112 3.45 -6.52 13.21
CA GLY A 112 4.81 -6.25 12.76
C GLY A 112 5.31 -7.27 11.76
N LYS A 113 5.16 -8.55 12.07
CA LYS A 113 5.59 -9.66 11.19
C LYS A 113 4.84 -9.65 9.86
N ILE A 114 3.54 -9.40 9.86
CA ILE A 114 2.76 -9.31 8.62
C ILE A 114 3.26 -8.12 7.79
N ALA A 115 3.36 -6.94 8.40
CA ALA A 115 3.78 -5.73 7.69
C ALA A 115 5.19 -5.86 7.11
N THR A 116 6.17 -6.32 7.90
CA THR A 116 7.57 -6.45 7.45
C THR A 116 7.73 -7.56 6.42
N THR A 117 7.07 -8.71 6.60
CA THR A 117 7.15 -9.84 5.64
C THR A 117 6.47 -9.49 4.33
N MET A 118 5.28 -8.89 4.37
CA MET A 118 4.58 -8.48 3.16
C MET A 118 5.33 -7.39 2.41
N ALA A 119 5.88 -6.41 3.10
CA ALA A 119 6.66 -5.37 2.46
C ALA A 119 7.86 -5.93 1.69
N ALA A 120 8.58 -6.90 2.26
CA ALA A 120 9.70 -7.56 1.59
C ALA A 120 9.27 -8.38 0.35
N VAL A 121 8.03 -8.86 0.32
CA VAL A 121 7.47 -9.55 -0.86
C VAL A 121 6.99 -8.56 -1.92
N ILE A 122 6.40 -7.45 -1.49
CA ILE A 122 5.70 -6.48 -2.34
C ILE A 122 6.66 -5.46 -2.94
N TYR A 123 7.73 -5.07 -2.24
CA TYR A 123 8.69 -4.07 -2.70
C TYR A 123 10.07 -4.70 -2.86
N ASN A 124 10.79 -4.32 -3.91
CA ASN A 124 12.18 -4.77 -4.14
C ASN A 124 13.23 -3.78 -3.61
N PHE A 125 12.77 -2.74 -2.95
CA PHE A 125 13.51 -1.64 -2.34
C PHE A 125 12.87 -1.37 -0.97
N THR A 126 13.51 -0.58 -0.11
CA THR A 126 13.18 -0.34 1.31
C THR A 126 13.53 -1.46 2.27
N ARG A 127 13.77 -1.09 3.53
CA ARG A 127 13.97 -2.01 4.66
C ARG A 127 12.95 -1.70 5.76
N TRP A 128 12.17 -2.71 6.14
CA TRP A 128 11.08 -2.57 7.10
C TRP A 128 11.47 -3.19 8.43
N THR A 129 11.27 -2.45 9.51
CA THR A 129 11.47 -2.91 10.88
C THR A 129 10.23 -2.62 11.72
N PHE A 130 10.06 -3.39 12.79
CA PHE A 130 8.92 -3.26 13.69
C PHE A 130 9.41 -3.14 15.13
N GLU A 131 8.80 -2.23 15.87
CA GLU A 131 9.06 -1.99 17.28
C GLU A 131 7.74 -1.88 18.03
N MET A 132 7.60 -2.62 19.13
CA MET A 132 6.53 -2.43 20.10
C MET A 132 7.03 -1.50 21.21
N ALA A 133 6.27 -0.47 21.54
CA ALA A 133 6.59 0.40 22.68
C ALA A 133 6.40 -0.35 24.00
N GLU A 134 7.07 0.12 25.06
CA GLU A 134 6.97 -0.47 26.40
C GLU A 134 5.54 -0.51 26.94
N ASP A 135 4.70 0.45 26.53
CA ASP A 135 3.29 0.55 26.92
C ASP A 135 2.39 -0.56 26.34
N GLN A 136 2.90 -1.36 25.40
CA GLN A 136 2.19 -2.42 24.66
C GLN A 136 0.90 -1.93 23.96
N ARG A 137 0.75 -0.62 23.78
CA ARG A 137 -0.41 0.04 23.16
C ARG A 137 -0.04 0.81 21.90
N THR A 138 1.24 1.09 21.76
CA THR A 138 1.81 1.80 20.62
C THR A 138 2.81 0.91 19.90
N PHE A 139 2.67 0.78 18.59
CA PHE A 139 3.70 0.15 17.76
C PHE A 139 4.21 1.12 16.70
N ARG A 140 5.43 0.85 16.24
CA ARG A 140 6.05 1.56 15.13
C ARG A 140 6.51 0.57 14.07
N ILE A 141 6.24 0.91 12.82
CA ILE A 141 6.86 0.29 11.65
C ILE A 141 7.74 1.35 11.01
N VAL A 142 9.03 1.09 10.92
CA VAL A 142 10.02 2.00 10.34
C VAL A 142 10.44 1.46 8.98
N VAL A 143 10.37 2.33 7.98
CA VAL A 143 10.78 2.06 6.61
C VAL A 143 12.00 2.91 6.31
N ASP A 144 13.15 2.27 6.20
CA ASP A 144 14.40 2.86 5.71
C ASP A 144 14.56 2.65 4.20
N GLU A 145 15.49 3.36 3.57
CA GLU A 145 15.76 3.31 2.12
C GLU A 145 14.50 3.66 1.30
N ALA A 146 13.74 4.65 1.79
CA ALA A 146 12.41 5.03 1.34
C ALA A 146 12.39 6.21 0.34
N GLU A 147 13.52 6.57 -0.26
CA GLU A 147 13.66 7.71 -1.19
C GLU A 147 12.69 7.59 -2.38
N ASP A 148 12.56 6.38 -2.92
CA ASP A 148 11.69 6.05 -4.06
C ASP A 148 10.29 5.60 -3.64
N PHE A 149 9.95 5.71 -2.35
CA PHE A 149 8.64 5.34 -1.84
C PHE A 149 7.72 6.57 -1.90
N PRO A 150 6.79 6.68 -2.86
CA PRO A 150 6.05 7.93 -3.06
C PRO A 150 4.99 8.16 -1.96
N GLU A 151 4.57 9.42 -1.77
CA GLU A 151 3.55 9.79 -0.78
C GLU A 151 2.23 9.03 -0.98
N VAL A 152 1.82 8.79 -2.23
CA VAL A 152 0.65 7.98 -2.53
C VAL A 152 0.76 6.56 -1.98
N ALA A 153 1.95 5.95 -2.02
CA ALA A 153 2.21 4.65 -1.42
C ALA A 153 2.23 4.74 0.10
N ARG A 154 2.77 5.82 0.69
CA ARG A 154 2.78 6.03 2.15
C ARG A 154 1.37 6.05 2.72
N PHE A 155 0.49 6.90 2.20
CA PHE A 155 -0.88 6.99 2.71
C PHE A 155 -1.72 5.74 2.42
N THR A 156 -1.51 5.10 1.26
CA THR A 156 -2.15 3.81 0.97
C THR A 156 -1.68 2.73 1.95
N THR A 157 -0.37 2.69 2.26
CA THR A 157 0.17 1.72 3.21
C THR A 157 -0.32 1.99 4.64
N GLN A 158 -0.54 3.25 5.02
CA GLN A 158 -1.14 3.61 6.30
C GLN A 158 -2.50 2.94 6.51
N GLY A 159 -3.41 3.09 5.54
CA GLY A 159 -4.72 2.43 5.60
C GLY A 159 -4.63 0.90 5.56
N PHE A 160 -3.69 0.37 4.79
CA PHE A 160 -3.45 -1.06 4.73
C PHE A 160 -2.98 -1.64 6.09
N ILE A 161 -2.03 -0.98 6.76
CA ILE A 161 -1.55 -1.37 8.10
C ILE A 161 -2.68 -1.25 9.12
N GLU A 162 -3.49 -0.19 9.04
CA GLU A 162 -4.63 0.02 9.93
C GLU A 162 -5.64 -1.13 9.83
N TYR A 163 -6.07 -1.47 8.60
CA TYR A 163 -6.96 -2.60 8.38
C TYR A 163 -6.38 -3.91 8.92
N THR A 164 -5.11 -4.17 8.61
CA THR A 164 -4.45 -5.43 8.99
C THR A 164 -4.29 -5.55 10.50
N SER A 165 -4.00 -4.43 11.17
CA SER A 165 -3.93 -4.37 12.63
C SER A 165 -5.27 -4.77 13.24
N HIS A 166 -6.36 -4.14 12.77
CA HIS A 166 -7.71 -4.42 13.24
C HIS A 166 -8.13 -5.87 12.97
N ALA A 167 -7.89 -6.38 11.75
CA ALA A 167 -8.25 -7.74 11.36
C ALA A 167 -7.56 -8.82 12.21
N VAL A 168 -6.32 -8.56 12.63
CA VAL A 168 -5.50 -9.50 13.41
C VAL A 168 -5.77 -9.43 14.91
N SER A 169 -6.14 -8.25 15.41
CA SER A 169 -6.24 -7.95 16.85
C SER A 169 -7.66 -7.91 17.38
N GLY A 170 -8.66 -7.68 16.51
CA GLY A 170 -10.02 -7.32 16.91
C GLY A 170 -10.13 -5.96 17.60
N GLY A 171 -9.06 -5.14 17.60
CA GLY A 171 -8.98 -3.83 18.22
C GLY A 171 -9.17 -2.68 17.23
N PHE A 172 -9.48 -1.49 17.74
CA PHE A 172 -9.58 -0.26 16.95
C PHE A 172 -8.25 0.49 17.00
N GLU A 173 -7.29 0.10 16.18
CA GLU A 173 -6.07 0.89 16.01
C GLU A 173 -6.29 2.04 15.05
N ARG A 174 -5.68 3.18 15.37
CA ARG A 174 -5.50 4.28 14.42
C ARG A 174 -4.04 4.33 14.01
N VAL A 175 -3.78 4.28 12.71
CA VAL A 175 -2.41 4.37 12.19
C VAL A 175 -2.19 5.74 11.58
N ARG A 176 -1.06 6.34 11.92
CA ARG A 176 -0.55 7.58 11.32
C ARG A 176 0.78 7.29 10.67
N SER A 177 1.13 8.06 9.65
CA SER A 177 2.44 7.96 9.01
C SER A 177 3.08 9.33 8.90
N GLU A 178 4.41 9.33 8.91
CA GLU A 178 5.24 10.53 8.78
C GLU A 178 6.50 10.19 7.96
N ARG A 179 6.87 11.06 7.01
CA ARG A 179 8.18 11.01 6.38
C ARG A 179 9.13 11.89 7.19
N VAL A 180 9.98 11.26 7.99
CA VAL A 180 10.95 11.93 8.87
C VAL A 180 12.05 12.60 8.05
N ASN A 181 12.49 11.94 6.98
CA ASN A 181 13.42 12.46 5.97
C ASN A 181 13.21 11.68 4.65
N PRO A 182 13.86 12.07 3.53
CA PRO A 182 13.64 11.40 2.25
C PRO A 182 13.76 9.87 2.29
N GLY A 183 14.75 9.34 3.03
CA GLY A 183 15.02 7.90 3.14
C GLY A 183 14.30 7.19 4.28
N ARG A 184 13.47 7.88 5.09
CA ARG A 184 12.82 7.28 6.27
C ARG A 184 11.36 7.68 6.43
N ILE A 185 10.50 6.67 6.55
CA ILE A 185 9.08 6.79 6.89
C ILE A 185 8.80 6.01 8.17
N VAL A 186 7.96 6.57 9.04
CA VAL A 186 7.50 5.90 10.26
C VAL A 186 5.98 5.81 10.24
N PHE A 187 5.45 4.60 10.41
CA PHE A 187 4.05 4.34 10.69
C PHE A 187 3.89 4.08 12.17
N THR A 188 3.04 4.86 12.85
CA THR A 188 2.73 4.68 14.27
C THR A 188 1.28 4.25 14.41
N GLY A 189 1.06 3.06 14.96
CA GLY A 189 -0.25 2.58 15.34
C GLY A 189 -0.47 2.73 16.84
N THR A 190 -1.63 3.25 17.23
CA THR A 190 -2.03 3.33 18.64
C THR A 190 -3.38 2.67 18.82
N ARG A 191 -3.46 1.78 19.81
CA ARG A 191 -4.72 1.12 20.18
C ARG A 191 -5.63 2.11 20.90
N ALA A 192 -6.87 2.27 20.44
CA ALA A 192 -7.88 3.02 21.17
C ALA A 192 -8.18 2.37 22.53
N LYS A 193 -8.52 3.19 23.53
CA LYS A 193 -8.92 2.73 24.87
C LYS A 193 -10.26 2.02 24.84
#